data_AF-A0A957HB69-F1
#
_entry.id   AF-A0A957HB69-F1
#
_cell.length_a   1.000
_cell.length_b   1.000
_cell.length_c   1.000
_cell.angle_alpha   90.00
_cell.angle_beta   90.00
_cell.angle_gamma   90.00
#
_symmetry.space_group_name_H-M   'P 1'
#
loop_
_entity.id
_entity.type
_entity.pdbx_description
1 polymer ?
#
loop_
_entity_poly.entity_id
_entity_poly.type
_entity_poly.pdbx_seq_one_letter_code
_entity_poly.pdbx_strand_id
1 'polypeptide(L)'
;MIQLSTLMWATGIFFAIIGFLRGWNKELVSLVGIVLMVFALFQFDSLLRGTVFLALPPAQVFVVQAVIFLGGVIFLYQGAAIGAEADRRAEDDWQAGFLGAAVGFINGYLITGTIWYMLDINEYPFEELVIAP
;
A
#
# COMPACT_ATOMS: atom_id res chain seq x y z
N MET A 1 -17.30 0.82 16.62
CA MET A 1 -16.11 0.30 15.92
C MET A 1 -16.41 0.29 14.43
N ILE A 2 -15.49 0.81 13.61
CA ILE A 2 -15.64 0.81 12.15
C ILE A 2 -15.14 -0.55 11.64
N GLN A 3 -15.82 -1.16 10.68
CA GLN A 3 -15.37 -2.41 10.07
C GLN A 3 -14.09 -2.17 9.25
N LEU A 4 -13.09 -3.07 9.37
CA LEU A 4 -11.84 -2.95 8.60
C LEU A 4 -12.10 -2.94 7.09
N SER A 5 -13.11 -3.69 6.63
CA SER A 5 -13.57 -3.68 5.24
C SER A 5 -13.99 -2.28 4.78
N THR A 6 -14.70 -1.52 5.61
CA THR A 6 -15.10 -0.14 5.31
C THR A 6 -13.87 0.76 5.14
N LEU A 7 -12.83 0.56 5.95
CA LEU A 7 -11.59 1.31 5.85
C LEU A 7 -10.86 1.02 4.52
N MET A 8 -10.87 -0.24 4.05
CA MET A 8 -10.32 -0.59 2.73
C MET A 8 -11.04 0.10 1.57
N TRP A 9 -12.38 0.15 1.61
CA TRP A 9 -13.15 0.84 0.57
C TRP A 9 -12.89 2.35 0.62
N ALA A 10 -12.84 2.95 1.81
CA ALA A 10 -12.58 4.37 1.98
C ALA A 10 -11.18 4.77 1.49
N THR A 11 -10.15 4.00 1.82
CA THR A 11 -8.79 4.25 1.33
C THR A 11 -8.68 3.97 -0.17
N GLY A 12 -9.34 2.93 -0.69
CA GLY A 12 -9.44 2.70 -2.13
C GLY A 12 -10.01 3.92 -2.86
N ILE A 13 -11.13 4.47 -2.40
CA ILE A 13 -11.72 5.68 -3.00
C ILE A 13 -10.78 6.88 -2.89
N PHE A 14 -10.12 7.06 -1.75
CA PHE A 14 -9.15 8.14 -1.55
C PHE A 14 -8.00 8.07 -2.56
N PHE A 15 -7.41 6.88 -2.75
CA PHE A 15 -6.35 6.70 -3.73
C PHE A 15 -6.87 6.75 -5.18
N ALA A 16 -8.15 6.44 -5.43
CA ALA A 16 -8.75 6.67 -6.74
C ALA A 16 -8.75 8.17 -7.11
N ILE A 17 -9.07 9.03 -6.15
CA ILE A 17 -9.01 10.49 -6.35
C ILE A 17 -7.56 10.93 -6.63
N ILE A 18 -6.60 10.41 -5.86
CA ILE A 18 -5.17 10.69 -6.08
C ILE A 18 -4.73 10.24 -7.48
N GLY A 19 -5.12 9.03 -7.88
CA GLY A 19 -4.75 8.46 -9.17
C GLY A 19 -5.36 9.23 -10.35
N PHE A 20 -6.59 9.73 -10.20
CA PHE A 20 -7.22 10.62 -11.20
C PHE A 20 -6.37 11.87 -11.44
N LEU A 21 -5.89 12.50 -10.37
CA LEU A 21 -5.11 13.73 -10.44
C LEU A 21 -3.64 13.50 -10.87
N ARG A 22 -3.08 12.33 -10.56
CA ARG A 22 -1.65 12.03 -10.76
C ARG A 22 -1.36 11.43 -12.14
N GLY A 23 -2.34 10.77 -12.75
CA GLY A 23 -2.24 10.14 -14.06
C GLY A 23 -1.86 8.65 -13.99
N TRP A 24 -2.42 7.88 -14.92
CA TRP A 24 -2.36 6.42 -14.92
C TRP A 24 -0.95 5.83 -15.04
N ASN A 25 -0.05 6.45 -15.84
CA ASN A 25 1.32 5.96 -16.02
C ASN A 25 2.09 5.90 -14.70
N LYS A 26 2.00 6.94 -13.87
CA LYS A 26 2.68 7.02 -12.57
C LYS A 26 2.06 6.07 -11.55
N GLU A 27 0.74 5.94 -11.58
CA GLU A 27 0.03 4.98 -10.73
C GLU A 27 0.36 3.52 -11.09
N LEU A 28 0.52 3.20 -12.38
CA LEU A 28 0.89 1.87 -12.85
C LEU A 28 2.31 1.48 -12.42
N VAL A 29 3.27 2.41 -12.52
CA VAL A 29 4.63 2.18 -11.99
C VAL A 29 4.59 1.94 -10.48
N SER A 30 3.78 2.72 -9.77
CA SER A 30 3.59 2.57 -8.32
C SER A 30 2.98 1.20 -8.00
N LEU A 31 1.98 0.76 -8.77
CA LEU A 31 1.34 -0.56 -8.63
C LEU A 31 2.35 -1.69 -8.72
N VAL A 32 3.17 -1.70 -9.77
CA VAL A 32 4.21 -2.73 -9.96
C VAL A 32 5.17 -2.75 -8.78
N GLY A 33 5.61 -1.58 -8.30
CA GLY A 33 6.46 -1.47 -7.13
C GLY A 33 5.81 -1.99 -5.85
N ILE A 34 4.52 -1.67 -5.63
CA ILE A 34 3.77 -2.14 -4.46
C ILE A 34 3.67 -3.66 -4.50
N VAL A 35 3.31 -4.24 -5.65
CA VAL A 35 3.23 -5.71 -5.82
C VAL A 35 4.57 -6.38 -5.53
N LEU A 36 5.69 -5.82 -6.02
CA LEU A 36 7.02 -6.33 -5.71
C LEU A 36 7.35 -6.24 -4.22
N MET A 37 6.90 -5.18 -3.55
CA MET A 37 7.09 -5.01 -2.10
C MET A 37 6.28 -6.01 -1.29
N VAL A 38 5.00 -6.23 -1.65
CA VAL A 38 4.16 -7.26 -1.05
C VAL A 38 4.78 -8.64 -1.25
N PHE A 39 5.26 -8.93 -2.46
CA PHE A 39 5.99 -10.16 -2.75
C PHE A 39 7.23 -10.31 -1.86
N ALA A 40 8.04 -9.26 -1.74
CA ALA A 40 9.22 -9.29 -0.87
C ALA A 40 8.85 -9.53 0.60
N LEU A 41 7.81 -8.86 1.12
CA LEU A 41 7.31 -9.09 2.48
C LEU A 41 6.93 -10.55 2.69
N PHE A 42 6.19 -11.14 1.74
CA PHE A 42 5.78 -12.54 1.81
C PHE A 42 6.96 -13.51 1.72
N GLN A 43 7.88 -13.27 0.78
CA GLN A 43 9.01 -14.14 0.51
C GLN A 43 10.06 -14.13 1.64
N PHE A 44 10.29 -12.97 2.27
CA PHE A 44 11.23 -12.80 3.37
C PHE A 44 10.59 -12.91 4.75
N ASP A 45 9.30 -13.24 4.82
CA ASP A 45 8.57 -13.28 6.07
C ASP A 45 9.18 -14.23 7.11
N SER A 46 9.55 -15.44 6.67
CA SER A 46 10.19 -16.46 7.50
C SER A 46 11.55 -16.00 8.04
N LEU A 47 12.29 -15.21 7.25
CA LEU A 47 13.56 -14.61 7.69
C LEU A 47 13.29 -13.47 8.68
N LEU A 48 12.39 -12.55 8.35
CA LEU A 48 12.12 -11.38 9.17
C LEU A 48 11.55 -11.77 10.54
N ARG A 49 10.47 -12.55 10.59
CA ARG A 49 9.84 -12.94 11.86
C ARG A 49 10.54 -14.12 12.53
N GLY A 50 11.07 -15.07 11.75
CA GLY A 50 11.67 -16.29 12.28
C GLY A 50 13.10 -16.14 12.78
N THR A 51 13.84 -15.09 12.36
CA THR A 51 15.22 -14.87 12.83
C THR A 51 15.47 -13.45 13.31
N VAL A 52 15.14 -12.43 12.50
CA VAL A 52 15.52 -11.03 12.77
C VAL A 52 14.72 -10.43 13.93
N PHE A 53 13.42 -10.72 13.97
CA PHE A 53 12.48 -10.13 14.94
C PHE A 53 11.99 -11.13 15.99
N LEU A 54 12.62 -12.30 16.10
CA LEU A 54 12.19 -13.38 16.99
C LEU A 54 12.07 -12.93 18.47
N ALA A 55 12.90 -11.98 18.90
CA ALA A 55 12.92 -11.48 20.27
C ALA A 55 11.96 -10.31 20.53
N LEU A 56 11.27 -9.81 19.50
CA LEU A 56 10.39 -8.63 19.63
C LEU A 56 8.94 -9.04 19.91
N PRO A 57 8.20 -8.27 20.73
CA PRO A 57 6.76 -8.44 20.87
C PRO A 57 6.01 -8.26 19.53
N PRO A 58 4.90 -8.98 19.29
CA PRO A 58 4.15 -8.91 18.02
C PRO A 58 3.74 -7.48 17.60
N ALA A 59 3.39 -6.63 18.57
CA ALA A 59 3.09 -5.22 18.31
C ALA A 59 4.27 -4.47 17.68
N GLN A 60 5.50 -4.72 18.15
CA GLN A 60 6.69 -4.06 17.63
C GLN A 60 7.06 -4.62 16.25
N VAL A 61 6.90 -5.92 16.04
CA VAL A 61 7.11 -6.56 14.73
C VAL A 61 6.19 -5.93 13.68
N PHE A 62 4.89 -5.82 13.99
CA PHE A 62 3.91 -5.15 13.13
C PHE A 62 4.35 -3.72 12.79
N VAL A 63 4.70 -2.91 13.79
CA VAL A 63 5.06 -1.50 13.56
C VAL A 63 6.29 -1.38 12.66
N VAL A 64 7.33 -2.19 12.92
CA VAL A 64 8.56 -2.17 12.10
C VAL A 64 8.24 -2.56 10.65
N GLN A 65 7.51 -3.66 10.46
CA GLN A 65 7.12 -4.08 9.11
C GLN A 65 6.27 -2.98 8.43
N ALA A 66 5.31 -2.38 9.15
CA ALA A 66 4.38 -1.40 8.59
C ALA A 66 5.10 -0.11 8.20
N VAL A 67 6.07 0.33 9.00
CA VAL A 67 6.91 1.49 8.69
C VAL A 67 7.81 1.22 7.48
N ILE A 68 8.41 0.04 7.38
CA ILE A 68 9.23 -0.34 6.21
C ILE A 68 8.36 -0.36 4.95
N PHE A 69 7.18 -0.99 5.02
CA PHE A 69 6.26 -1.06 3.90
C PHE A 69 5.76 0.33 3.48
N LEU A 70 5.22 1.12 4.42
CA LEU A 70 4.73 2.47 4.13
C LEU A 70 5.83 3.40 3.66
N GLY A 71 7.02 3.33 4.26
CA GLY A 71 8.19 4.06 3.80
C GLY A 71 8.52 3.71 2.35
N GLY A 72 8.52 2.42 2.02
CA GLY A 72 8.70 1.94 0.65
C GLY A 72 7.62 2.43 -0.31
N VAL A 73 6.34 2.36 0.07
CA VAL A 73 5.21 2.90 -0.72
C VAL A 73 5.41 4.39 -1.00
N ILE A 74 5.78 5.17 0.03
CA ILE A 74 6.07 6.60 -0.11
C ILE A 74 7.21 6.82 -1.13
N PHE A 75 8.28 6.03 -1.08
CA PHE A 75 9.36 6.09 -2.07
C PHE A 75 8.91 5.74 -3.48
N LEU A 76 8.02 4.76 -3.66
CA LEU A 76 7.47 4.42 -4.98
C LEU A 76 6.63 5.57 -5.55
N TYR A 77 5.81 6.21 -4.70
CA TYR A 77 5.01 7.37 -5.12
C TYR A 77 5.87 8.58 -5.46
N GLN A 78 6.96 8.82 -4.71
CA GLN A 78 7.91 9.89 -4.99
C GLN A 78 8.79 9.60 -6.21
N GLY A 79 9.35 8.39 -6.31
CA GLY A 79 10.30 8.00 -7.35
C GLY A 79 9.69 7.94 -8.75
N ALA A 80 8.41 7.58 -8.86
CA ALA A 80 7.69 7.63 -10.14
C ALA A 80 7.53 9.06 -10.70
N ALA A 81 7.81 10.12 -9.91
CA ALA A 81 7.88 11.48 -10.43
C ALA A 81 9.13 11.74 -11.28
N ILE A 82 10.22 10.98 -11.09
CA ILE A 82 11.54 11.24 -11.69
C ILE A 82 11.69 10.60 -13.09
N GLY A 83 10.94 9.53 -13.39
CA GLY A 83 11.04 8.81 -14.66
C GLY A 83 10.00 9.18 -15.73
N ALA A 84 8.99 9.98 -15.39
CA ALA A 84 7.80 10.22 -16.22
C ALA A 84 7.75 11.62 -16.86
N GLU A 85 8.88 12.32 -16.97
CA GLU A 85 8.96 13.65 -17.62
C GLU A 85 8.80 13.62 -19.15
N ALA A 86 8.64 12.43 -19.75
CA ALA A 86 8.46 12.27 -21.19
C ALA A 86 7.04 12.58 -21.69
N ASP A 87 6.03 12.66 -20.82
CA ASP A 87 4.62 12.73 -21.25
C ASP A 87 3.93 14.03 -20.85
N ARG A 88 4.46 15.17 -21.34
CA ARG A 88 3.79 16.48 -21.28
C ARG A 88 2.55 16.58 -22.21
N ARG A 89 1.96 15.46 -22.64
CA ARG A 89 0.90 15.43 -23.66
C ARG A 89 -0.37 14.66 -23.30
N ALA A 90 -0.46 14.08 -22.10
CA ALA A 90 -1.65 13.31 -21.69
C ALA A 90 -2.50 14.00 -20.60
N GLU A 91 -2.39 15.31 -20.44
CA GLU A 91 -3.06 16.06 -19.35
C GLU A 91 -4.53 16.43 -19.61
N ASP A 92 -5.07 16.24 -20.83
CA ASP A 92 -6.43 16.69 -21.17
C ASP A 92 -7.44 15.56 -21.49
N ASP A 93 -7.04 14.28 -21.44
CA ASP A 93 -7.97 13.18 -21.71
C ASP A 93 -8.61 12.66 -20.42
N TRP A 94 -9.91 12.92 -20.26
CA TRP A 94 -10.72 12.41 -19.15
C TRP A 94 -10.62 10.88 -19.04
N GLN A 95 -10.39 10.17 -20.14
CA GLN A 95 -10.18 8.72 -20.13
C GLN A 95 -8.91 8.32 -19.37
N ALA A 96 -7.82 9.07 -19.56
CA ALA A 96 -6.56 8.85 -18.84
C ALA A 96 -6.71 9.12 -17.34
N GLY A 97 -7.52 10.12 -16.97
CA GLY A 97 -7.90 10.39 -15.58
C GLY A 97 -8.66 9.21 -14.94
N PHE A 98 -9.69 8.69 -15.61
CA PHE A 98 -10.45 7.52 -15.10
C PHE A 98 -9.59 6.26 -14.97
N LEU A 99 -8.66 6.02 -15.90
CA LEU A 99 -7.68 4.95 -15.78
C LEU A 99 -6.78 5.16 -14.57
N GLY A 100 -6.31 6.40 -14.35
CA GLY A 100 -5.57 6.77 -13.15
C GLY A 100 -6.36 6.48 -11.88
N ALA A 101 -7.66 6.80 -11.86
CA ALA A 101 -8.53 6.53 -10.74
C ALA A 101 -8.69 5.03 -10.46
N ALA A 102 -8.87 4.22 -11.50
CA ALA A 102 -8.98 2.77 -11.36
C ALA A 102 -7.69 2.15 -10.79
N VAL A 103 -6.53 2.55 -11.33
CA VAL A 103 -5.23 2.04 -10.84
C VAL A 103 -4.95 2.55 -9.42
N GLY A 104 -5.26 3.82 -9.14
CA GLY A 104 -5.17 4.40 -7.80
C GLY A 104 -6.04 3.63 -6.79
N PHE A 105 -7.28 3.29 -7.15
CA PHE A 105 -8.14 2.47 -6.29
C PHE A 105 -7.49 1.13 -5.93
N ILE A 106 -6.93 0.44 -6.94
CA ILE A 106 -6.23 -0.83 -6.75
C ILE A 106 -5.00 -0.63 -5.85
N ASN A 107 -4.24 0.43 -6.05
CA ASN A 107 -3.09 0.77 -5.20
C ASN A 107 -3.52 0.97 -3.74
N GLY A 108 -4.54 1.79 -3.48
CA GLY A 108 -5.05 2.04 -2.13
C GLY A 108 -5.57 0.77 -1.45
N TYR A 109 -6.25 -0.09 -2.22
CA TYR A 109 -6.73 -1.39 -1.73
C TYR A 109 -5.58 -2.32 -1.38
N LEU A 110 -4.53 -2.39 -2.22
CA LEU A 110 -3.34 -3.19 -1.94
C LEU A 110 -2.58 -2.68 -0.73
N ILE A 111 -2.36 -1.36 -0.60
CA ILE A 111 -1.64 -0.76 0.53
C ILE A 111 -2.36 -1.10 1.84
N THR A 112 -3.67 -0.84 1.88
CA THR A 112 -4.47 -1.05 3.09
C THR A 112 -4.64 -2.54 3.38
N GLY A 113 -4.85 -3.36 2.35
CA GLY A 113 -4.94 -4.82 2.47
C GLY A 113 -3.64 -5.43 2.95
N THR A 114 -2.49 -4.89 2.56
CA THR A 114 -1.19 -5.34 3.08
C THR A 114 -1.03 -5.00 4.56
N ILE A 115 -1.46 -3.80 4.98
CA ILE A 115 -1.45 -3.43 6.41
C ILE A 115 -2.37 -4.36 7.21
N TRP A 116 -3.55 -4.70 6.67
CA TRP A 116 -4.44 -5.65 7.32
C TRP A 116 -3.84 -7.06 7.38
N TYR A 117 -3.26 -7.55 6.29
CA TYR A 117 -2.51 -8.80 6.29
C TYR A 117 -1.44 -8.82 7.41
N MET A 118 -0.76 -7.70 7.62
CA MET A 118 0.24 -7.57 8.68
C MET A 118 -0.35 -7.55 10.08
N LEU A 119 -1.56 -7.04 10.27
CA LEU A 119 -2.28 -7.18 11.54
C LEU A 119 -2.62 -8.65 11.80
N ASP A 120 -3.09 -9.37 10.78
CA ASP A 120 -3.51 -10.76 10.88
C ASP A 120 -2.35 -11.70 11.23
N ILE A 121 -1.23 -11.60 10.52
CA ILE A 121 -0.04 -12.45 10.77
C ILE A 121 0.67 -12.14 12.10
N ASN A 122 0.36 -11.00 12.73
CA ASN A 122 0.85 -10.63 14.06
C ASN A 122 -0.24 -10.78 15.14
N GLU A 123 -1.35 -11.48 14.83
CA GLU A 123 -2.44 -11.81 15.76
C GLU A 123 -3.16 -10.60 16.38
N TYR A 124 -3.39 -9.53 15.59
CA TYR A 124 -4.10 -8.32 16.02
C TYR A 124 -3.55 -7.73 17.34
N PRO A 125 -2.28 -7.30 17.37
CA PRO A 125 -1.59 -6.96 18.63
C PRO A 125 -2.09 -5.66 19.30
N PHE A 126 -3.11 -5.01 18.74
CA PHE A 126 -3.74 -3.79 19.26
C PHE A 126 -5.23 -4.03 19.54
N GLU A 127 -5.57 -5.05 20.32
CA GLU A 127 -6.96 -5.43 20.64
C GLU A 127 -7.79 -4.26 21.23
N GLU A 128 -7.14 -3.33 21.93
CA GLU A 128 -7.77 -2.11 22.47
C GLU A 128 -8.29 -1.17 21.36
N LEU A 129 -7.70 -1.22 20.17
CA LEU A 129 -8.00 -0.34 19.03
C LEU A 129 -8.68 -1.09 17.88
N VAL A 130 -8.33 -2.35 17.66
CA VAL A 130 -8.75 -3.17 16.52
C VAL A 130 -9.07 -4.59 17.00
N ILE A 131 -10.30 -5.02 16.77
CA ILE A 131 -10.73 -6.40 17.06
C ILE A 131 -10.64 -7.23 15.78
N ALA A 132 -10.19 -8.47 15.90
CA ALA A 132 -10.24 -9.45 14.83
C ALA A 132 -11.67 -9.62 14.28
N PRO A 133 -11.84 -9.81 12.96
CA PRO A 133 -13.15 -9.94 12.32
C PRO A 133 -13.92 -11.21 12.70
#